data_AF-A0A520JLH3-F1
#
_entry.id   AF-A0A520JLH3-F1
#
_cell.length_a   1.000
_cell.length_b   1.000
_cell.length_c   1.000
_cell.angle_alpha   90.00
_cell.angle_beta   90.00
_cell.angle_gamma   90.00
#
_symmetry.space_group_name_H-M   'P 1'
#
loop_
_entity.id
_entity.type
_entity.pdbx_description
1 polymer ?
#
loop_
_entity_poly.entity_id
_entity_poly.type
_entity_poly.pdbx_seq_one_letter_code
_entity_poly.pdbx_strand_id
1 'polypeptide(L)'
;FHARFGDVIDAAGLDACTQRANDLMALSRERIASEVLKLLVAAGAVPVVRLMLEHGIFRAVLPEIVDDAADRLASLADREHAATIAPDPIRRLAAIIPGADAEAVGARLKLSNTDRKRLMAATAGAGDEGPRALAYRAGVVGATDRLLLSGDDLAPIRDWTAPKLPINGGALVARGLRKGPDVAAMLRRIETQWIAEGFPDATRLSTIADAMVAEALTGSS
;
A
#
# COMPACT_ATOMS: atom_id res chain seq x y z
N PHE A 1 21.84 -2.83 -15.76
CA PHE A 1 23.30 -2.68 -15.49
C PHE A 1 23.65 -1.27 -15.02
N HIS A 2 23.21 -0.19 -15.70
CA HIS A 2 23.47 1.20 -15.25
C HIS A 2 22.91 1.55 -13.86
N ALA A 3 21.68 1.13 -13.51
CA ALA A 3 21.08 1.43 -12.20
C ALA A 3 21.87 0.91 -10.98
N ARG A 4 22.82 0.00 -11.21
CA ARG A 4 23.60 -0.68 -10.17
C ARG A 4 25.10 -0.31 -10.21
N PHE A 5 25.63 0.26 -11.32
CA PHE A 5 27.09 0.32 -11.56
C PHE A 5 27.66 1.47 -12.44
N GLY A 6 26.94 2.55 -12.79
CA GLY A 6 27.56 3.59 -13.65
C GLY A 6 27.14 5.02 -13.38
N ASP A 7 28.10 5.87 -13.00
CA ASP A 7 27.93 7.32 -12.79
C ASP A 7 27.88 8.13 -14.11
N VAL A 8 28.22 7.52 -15.25
CA VAL A 8 28.16 8.15 -16.58
C VAL A 8 27.35 7.28 -17.53
N ILE A 9 26.33 7.87 -18.14
CA ILE A 9 25.52 7.22 -19.17
C ILE A 9 26.30 7.28 -20.49
N ASP A 10 26.55 6.11 -21.09
CA ASP A 10 27.05 6.02 -22.46
C ASP A 10 25.93 6.43 -23.42
N ALA A 11 26.05 7.61 -24.03
CA ALA A 11 25.06 8.15 -24.95
C ALA A 11 24.80 7.22 -26.16
N ALA A 12 25.83 6.55 -26.68
CA ALA A 12 25.67 5.60 -27.78
C ALA A 12 24.92 4.33 -27.32
N GLY A 13 25.22 3.86 -26.11
CA GLY A 13 24.49 2.76 -25.46
C GLY A 13 23.02 3.10 -25.22
N LEU A 14 22.72 4.34 -24.79
CA LEU A 14 21.35 4.81 -24.57
C LEU A 14 20.55 4.93 -25.87
N ASP A 15 21.14 5.48 -26.93
CA ASP A 15 20.50 5.57 -28.24
C ASP A 15 20.19 4.18 -28.80
N ALA A 16 21.12 3.23 -28.66
CA ALA A 16 20.90 1.84 -29.05
C ALA A 16 19.76 1.19 -28.23
N CYS A 17 19.68 1.46 -26.92
CA CYS A 17 18.57 0.99 -26.08
C CYS A 17 17.23 1.62 -26.50
N THR A 18 17.23 2.90 -26.87
CA THR A 18 16.03 3.61 -27.32
C THR A 18 15.48 3.01 -28.61
N GLN A 19 16.34 2.81 -29.62
CA GLN A 19 15.94 2.23 -30.91
C GLN A 19 15.41 0.80 -30.79
N ARG A 20 15.86 0.06 -29.77
CA ARG A 20 15.52 -1.36 -29.55
C ARG A 20 14.57 -1.58 -28.38
N ALA A 21 13.97 -0.55 -27.80
CA ALA A 21 13.08 -0.68 -26.65
C ALA A 21 11.91 -1.64 -26.92
N ASN A 22 11.41 -1.66 -28.15
CA ASN A 22 10.33 -2.57 -28.57
C ASN A 22 10.75 -4.04 -28.61
N ASP A 23 12.05 -4.35 -28.73
CA ASP A 23 12.56 -5.74 -28.66
C ASP A 23 12.33 -6.35 -27.27
N LEU A 24 12.14 -5.52 -26.24
CA LEU A 24 11.79 -5.98 -24.88
C LEU A 24 10.46 -6.75 -24.87
N MET A 25 9.58 -6.52 -25.84
CA MET A 25 8.30 -7.24 -25.98
C MET A 25 8.48 -8.71 -26.40
N ALA A 26 9.67 -9.11 -26.87
CA ALA A 26 10.00 -10.51 -27.12
C ALA A 26 10.32 -11.30 -25.83
N LEU A 27 10.50 -10.62 -24.69
CA LEU A 27 10.74 -11.25 -23.39
C LEU A 27 9.42 -11.70 -22.74
N SER A 28 9.49 -12.74 -21.90
CA SER A 28 8.32 -13.15 -21.10
C SER A 28 7.91 -12.05 -20.12
N ARG A 29 6.62 -12.00 -19.78
CA ARG A 29 6.07 -11.03 -18.83
C ARG A 29 6.69 -11.14 -17.45
N GLU A 30 6.99 -12.36 -17.02
CA GLU A 30 7.64 -12.67 -15.74
C GLU A 30 9.08 -12.13 -15.71
N ARG A 31 9.81 -12.23 -16.83
CA ARG A 31 11.16 -11.67 -16.93
C ARG A 31 11.14 -10.15 -16.94
N ILE A 32 10.21 -9.55 -17.68
CA ILE A 32 9.99 -8.10 -17.66
C ILE A 32 9.69 -7.64 -16.24
N ALA A 33 8.76 -8.31 -15.55
CA ALA A 33 8.40 -7.99 -14.17
C ALA A 33 9.62 -8.09 -13.24
N SER A 34 10.39 -9.18 -13.32
CA SER A 34 11.59 -9.34 -12.50
C SER A 34 12.60 -8.21 -12.68
N GLU A 35 12.85 -7.78 -13.92
CA GLU A 35 13.80 -6.68 -14.18
C GLU A 35 13.24 -5.31 -13.77
N VAL A 36 11.95 -5.05 -13.97
CA VAL A 36 11.29 -3.82 -13.50
C VAL A 36 11.36 -3.72 -11.97
N LEU A 37 10.99 -4.79 -11.25
CA LEU A 37 11.02 -4.78 -9.79
C LEU A 37 12.45 -4.62 -9.23
N LYS A 38 13.45 -5.25 -9.87
CA LYS A 38 14.88 -5.05 -9.51
C LYS A 38 15.34 -3.62 -9.78
N LEU A 39 14.93 -3.03 -10.89
CA LEU A 39 15.25 -1.65 -11.25
C LEU A 39 14.72 -0.69 -10.18
N LEU A 40 13.46 -0.86 -9.75
CA LEU A 40 12.81 0.04 -8.81
C LEU A 40 13.50 0.11 -7.45
N VAL A 41 14.20 -0.95 -7.02
CA VAL A 41 14.94 -0.96 -5.74
C VAL A 41 16.44 -0.75 -5.88
N ALA A 42 16.93 -0.53 -7.11
CA ALA A 42 18.34 -0.25 -7.33
C ALA A 42 18.75 1.11 -6.75
N ALA A 43 20.03 1.27 -6.38
CA ALA A 43 20.54 2.53 -5.84
C ALA A 43 20.32 3.72 -6.78
N GLY A 44 20.49 3.51 -8.09
CA GLY A 44 20.23 4.50 -9.14
C GLY A 44 18.82 4.43 -9.74
N ALA A 45 17.81 3.91 -9.03
CA ALA A 45 16.46 3.72 -9.57
C ALA A 45 15.87 5.03 -10.13
N VAL A 46 15.91 6.10 -9.34
CA VAL A 46 15.35 7.42 -9.71
C VAL A 46 15.95 7.98 -11.01
N PRO A 47 17.28 8.17 -11.13
CA PRO A 47 17.86 8.72 -12.36
C PRO A 47 17.64 7.80 -13.57
N VAL A 48 17.63 6.47 -13.39
CA VAL A 48 17.38 5.55 -14.51
C VAL A 48 15.93 5.56 -14.96
N VAL A 49 14.96 5.60 -14.03
CA VAL A 49 13.54 5.74 -14.39
C VAL A 49 13.30 7.05 -15.13
N ARG A 50 13.90 8.15 -14.67
CA ARG A 50 13.83 9.46 -15.36
C ARG A 50 14.34 9.38 -16.80
N LEU A 51 15.55 8.84 -16.99
CA LEU A 51 16.15 8.67 -18.31
C LEU A 51 15.29 7.80 -19.24
N MET A 52 14.79 6.66 -18.73
CA MET A 52 13.96 5.76 -19.51
C MET A 52 12.60 6.37 -19.88
N LEU A 53 12.07 7.28 -19.08
CA LEU A 53 10.86 8.05 -19.39
C LEU A 53 11.13 9.11 -20.48
N GLU A 54 12.20 9.89 -20.33
CA GLU A 54 12.63 10.90 -21.30
C GLU A 54 12.84 10.32 -22.70
N HIS A 55 13.38 9.10 -22.78
CA HIS A 55 13.62 8.39 -24.04
C HIS A 55 12.47 7.46 -24.47
N GLY A 56 11.35 7.44 -23.75
CA GLY A 56 10.19 6.60 -24.07
C GLY A 56 10.39 5.08 -23.91
N ILE A 57 11.54 4.64 -23.41
CA ILE A 57 11.90 3.22 -23.23
C ILE A 57 10.97 2.55 -22.21
N PHE A 58 10.66 3.23 -21.10
CA PHE A 58 9.91 2.61 -20.00
C PHE A 58 8.50 2.19 -20.42
N ARG A 59 7.86 2.98 -21.30
CA ARG A 59 6.49 2.74 -21.76
C ARG A 59 6.33 1.45 -22.56
N ALA A 60 7.42 0.90 -23.13
CA ALA A 60 7.38 -0.40 -23.79
C ALA A 60 7.06 -1.55 -22.81
N VAL A 61 7.49 -1.44 -21.54
CA VAL A 61 7.34 -2.51 -20.53
C VAL A 61 6.27 -2.21 -19.47
N LEU A 62 6.03 -0.93 -19.16
CA LEU A 62 4.97 -0.46 -18.28
C LEU A 62 4.25 0.71 -18.97
N PRO A 63 3.31 0.42 -19.88
CA PRO A 63 2.56 1.45 -20.62
C PRO A 63 1.77 2.41 -19.71
N GLU A 64 1.33 1.92 -18.54
CA GLU A 64 0.53 2.65 -17.56
C GLU A 64 1.39 3.53 -16.63
N ILE A 65 2.70 3.66 -16.87
CA ILE A 65 3.55 4.55 -16.06
C ILE A 65 3.08 6.00 -16.17
N VAL A 66 2.99 6.69 -15.04
CA VAL A 66 2.61 8.12 -15.01
C VAL A 66 3.78 9.01 -15.45
N ASP A 67 3.48 10.18 -16.03
CA ASP A 67 4.50 11.08 -16.57
C ASP A 67 5.43 11.66 -15.48
N ASP A 68 4.90 11.88 -14.28
CA ASP A 68 5.63 12.36 -13.10
C ASP A 68 6.25 11.22 -12.27
N ALA A 69 6.34 10.00 -12.82
CA ALA A 69 6.78 8.81 -12.09
C ALA A 69 8.18 8.95 -11.46
N ALA A 70 9.11 9.58 -12.16
CA ALA A 70 10.46 9.81 -11.62
C ALA A 70 10.44 10.69 -10.36
N ASP A 71 9.60 11.72 -10.34
CA ASP A 71 9.51 12.67 -9.23
C ASP A 71 8.74 12.09 -8.04
N ARG A 72 7.70 11.29 -8.30
CA ARG A 72 7.02 10.48 -7.28
C ARG A 72 7.96 9.46 -6.65
N LEU A 73 8.76 8.78 -7.47
CA LEU A 73 9.74 7.82 -7.00
C LEU A 73 10.85 8.49 -6.19
N ALA A 74 11.31 9.68 -6.59
CA ALA A 74 12.27 10.48 -5.83
C ALA A 74 11.70 10.86 -4.46
N SER A 75 10.50 11.42 -4.43
CA SER A 75 9.83 11.81 -3.18
C SER A 75 9.58 10.62 -2.25
N LEU A 76 9.24 9.45 -2.80
CA LEU A 76 9.14 8.22 -2.01
C LEU A 76 10.51 7.77 -1.49
N ALA A 77 11.56 7.80 -2.30
CA ALA A 77 12.91 7.40 -1.89
C ALA A 77 13.44 8.26 -0.75
N ASP A 78 13.19 9.57 -0.78
CA ASP A 78 13.56 10.50 0.30
C ASP A 78 12.83 10.17 1.60
N ARG A 79 11.53 9.88 1.52
CA ARG A 79 10.71 9.45 2.68
C ARG A 79 11.17 8.11 3.25
N GLU A 80 11.47 7.14 2.39
CA GLU A 80 12.03 5.84 2.77
C GLU A 80 13.37 6.03 3.51
N HIS A 81 14.26 6.86 2.97
CA HIS A 81 15.55 7.16 3.57
C HIS A 81 15.38 7.83 4.95
N ALA A 82 14.57 8.89 5.04
CA ALA A 82 14.30 9.61 6.28
C ALA A 82 13.70 8.69 7.37
N ALA A 83 12.85 7.74 6.98
CA ALA A 83 12.23 6.77 7.89
C ALA A 83 13.15 5.57 8.22
N THR A 84 14.31 5.44 7.56
CA THR A 84 15.20 4.27 7.63
C THR A 84 14.48 2.98 7.20
N ILE A 85 13.66 3.07 6.17
CA ILE A 85 12.91 1.96 5.59
C ILE A 85 13.58 1.55 4.27
N ALA A 86 13.87 0.26 4.13
CA ALA A 86 14.46 -0.26 2.90
C ALA A 86 13.49 -0.09 1.71
N PRO A 87 14.00 0.24 0.50
CA PRO A 87 13.22 0.22 -0.73
C PRO A 87 12.45 -1.08 -0.90
N ASP A 88 11.18 -0.98 -1.29
CA ASP A 88 10.34 -2.14 -1.59
C ASP A 88 9.81 -2.06 -3.02
N PRO A 89 9.90 -3.15 -3.79
CA PRO A 89 9.56 -3.12 -5.21
C PRO A 89 8.07 -2.92 -5.47
N ILE A 90 7.17 -3.44 -4.60
CA ILE A 90 5.72 -3.30 -4.76
C ILE A 90 5.27 -1.90 -4.36
N ARG A 91 5.80 -1.36 -3.26
CA ARG A 91 5.54 0.03 -2.86
C ARG A 91 6.01 1.02 -3.92
N ARG A 92 7.23 0.84 -4.45
CA ARG A 92 7.78 1.72 -5.50
C ARG A 92 7.05 1.55 -6.85
N LEU A 93 6.55 0.36 -7.17
CA LEU A 93 5.67 0.17 -8.33
C LEU A 93 4.35 0.93 -8.16
N ALA A 94 3.75 0.89 -6.96
CA ALA A 94 2.52 1.62 -6.66
C ALA A 94 2.67 3.14 -6.82
N ALA A 95 3.88 3.68 -6.58
CA ALA A 95 4.16 5.11 -6.71
C ALA A 95 4.13 5.62 -8.16
N ILE A 96 4.41 4.76 -9.14
CA ILE A 96 4.67 5.16 -10.53
C ILE A 96 3.54 4.78 -11.50
N ILE A 97 2.40 4.30 -11.00
CA ILE A 97 1.23 3.96 -11.82
C ILE A 97 -0.03 4.64 -11.27
N PRO A 98 -1.09 4.84 -12.09
CA PRO A 98 -2.40 5.20 -11.58
C PRO A 98 -2.95 4.09 -10.68
N GLY A 99 -3.56 4.47 -9.55
CA GLY A 99 -4.17 3.50 -8.64
C GLY A 99 -5.26 2.64 -9.29
N ALA A 100 -6.01 3.22 -10.24
CA ALA A 100 -7.04 2.52 -11.01
C ALA A 100 -6.48 1.35 -11.85
N ASP A 101 -5.20 1.41 -12.23
CA ASP A 101 -4.55 0.42 -13.09
C ASP A 101 -3.78 -0.64 -12.30
N ALA A 102 -3.69 -0.52 -10.96
CA ALA A 102 -2.90 -1.39 -10.10
C ALA A 102 -3.17 -2.89 -10.33
N GLU A 103 -4.44 -3.28 -10.46
CA GLU A 103 -4.81 -4.67 -10.68
C GLU A 103 -4.47 -5.15 -12.09
N ALA A 104 -4.70 -4.31 -13.11
CA ALA A 104 -4.38 -4.62 -14.50
C ALA A 104 -2.86 -4.77 -14.69
N VAL A 105 -2.07 -3.86 -14.11
CA VAL A 105 -0.60 -3.90 -14.09
C VAL A 105 -0.11 -5.17 -13.39
N GLY A 106 -0.63 -5.46 -12.19
CA GLY A 106 -0.25 -6.65 -11.44
C GLY A 106 -0.56 -7.95 -12.19
N ALA A 107 -1.68 -7.99 -12.93
CA ALA A 107 -2.02 -9.10 -13.81
C ALA A 107 -1.07 -9.26 -15.00
N ARG A 108 -0.80 -8.15 -15.70
CA ARG A 108 0.04 -8.13 -16.90
C ARG A 108 1.49 -8.51 -16.58
N LEU A 109 1.98 -8.09 -15.41
CA LEU A 109 3.31 -8.44 -14.89
C LEU A 109 3.36 -9.81 -14.21
N LYS A 110 2.25 -10.56 -14.14
CA LYS A 110 2.18 -11.90 -13.54
C LYS A 110 2.69 -11.93 -12.09
N LEU A 111 2.39 -10.87 -11.33
CA LEU A 111 2.72 -10.80 -9.91
C LEU A 111 1.97 -11.88 -9.12
N SER A 112 2.52 -12.26 -7.96
CA SER A 112 1.85 -13.18 -7.05
C SER A 112 0.51 -12.61 -6.58
N ASN A 113 -0.44 -13.47 -6.18
CA ASN A 113 -1.72 -13.02 -5.63
C ASN A 113 -1.55 -12.11 -4.41
N THR A 114 -0.51 -12.34 -3.61
CA THR A 114 -0.16 -11.50 -2.46
C THR A 114 0.31 -10.12 -2.91
N ASP A 115 1.23 -10.06 -3.88
CA ASP A 115 1.77 -8.79 -4.39
C ASP A 115 0.73 -7.96 -5.13
N ARG A 116 -0.20 -8.61 -5.86
CA ARG A 116 -1.31 -7.91 -6.50
C ARG A 116 -2.22 -7.22 -5.49
N LYS A 117 -2.63 -7.95 -4.44
CA LYS A 117 -3.44 -7.39 -3.35
C LYS A 117 -2.71 -6.24 -2.65
N ARG A 118 -1.42 -6.40 -2.41
CA ARG A 118 -0.57 -5.37 -1.82
C ARG A 118 -0.45 -4.13 -2.71
N LEU A 119 -0.22 -4.31 -4.02
CA LEU A 119 -0.14 -3.23 -5.00
C LEU A 119 -1.44 -2.42 -5.04
N MET A 120 -2.59 -3.09 -5.10
CA MET A 120 -3.89 -2.43 -5.05
C MET A 120 -4.08 -1.65 -3.74
N ALA A 121 -3.81 -2.30 -2.60
CA ALA A 121 -3.99 -1.68 -1.28
C ALA A 121 -3.09 -0.45 -1.08
N ALA A 122 -1.86 -0.47 -1.59
CA ALA A 122 -0.92 0.63 -1.49
C ALA A 122 -1.43 1.92 -2.17
N THR A 123 -2.26 1.79 -3.21
CA THR A 123 -2.79 2.94 -3.97
C THR A 123 -4.02 3.60 -3.34
N ALA A 124 -4.52 3.09 -2.22
CA ALA A 124 -5.75 3.57 -1.57
C ALA A 124 -5.56 4.82 -0.67
N GLY A 125 -4.37 5.43 -0.65
CA GLY A 125 -4.03 6.58 0.23
C GLY A 125 -4.05 6.22 1.72
N ALA A 126 -3.75 7.14 2.65
CA ALA A 126 -3.78 6.83 4.08
C ALA A 126 -5.20 6.65 4.66
N GLY A 127 -6.19 7.32 4.07
CA GLY A 127 -7.55 7.41 4.61
C GLY A 127 -7.62 8.32 5.84
N ASP A 128 -8.81 8.40 6.44
CA ASP A 128 -9.12 9.46 7.42
C ASP A 128 -9.15 8.97 8.88
N GLU A 129 -9.07 7.65 9.11
CA GLU A 129 -9.08 7.06 10.46
C GLU A 129 -7.72 7.22 11.20
N GLY A 130 -6.70 7.69 10.50
CA GLY A 130 -5.35 7.92 11.03
C GLY A 130 -4.43 6.69 11.04
N PRO A 131 -3.13 6.88 11.33
CA PRO A 131 -2.10 5.86 11.08
C PRO A 131 -2.28 4.55 11.86
N ARG A 132 -2.69 4.62 13.14
CA ARG A 132 -2.89 3.40 13.96
C ARG A 132 -4.12 2.60 13.55
N ALA A 133 -5.21 3.28 13.19
CA ALA A 133 -6.40 2.64 12.63
C ALA A 133 -6.05 1.94 11.31
N LEU A 134 -5.29 2.62 10.46
CA LEU A 134 -4.79 2.06 9.22
C LEU A 134 -3.91 0.81 9.47
N ALA A 135 -2.96 0.87 10.40
CA ALA A 135 -2.12 -0.27 10.78
C ALA A 135 -2.91 -1.43 11.39
N TYR A 136 -3.97 -1.14 12.15
CA TYR A 136 -4.88 -2.16 12.67
C TYR A 136 -5.60 -2.90 11.54
N ARG A 137 -6.14 -2.17 10.55
CA ARG A 137 -6.94 -2.74 9.46
C ARG A 137 -6.11 -3.40 8.35
N ALA A 138 -5.01 -2.76 7.95
CA ALA A 138 -4.18 -3.18 6.82
C ALA A 138 -2.91 -3.94 7.23
N GLY A 139 -2.64 -4.05 8.53
CA GLY A 139 -1.37 -4.50 9.05
C GLY A 139 -0.28 -3.42 8.92
N VAL A 140 0.80 -3.58 9.70
CA VAL A 140 1.90 -2.60 9.76
C VAL A 140 2.56 -2.38 8.40
N VAL A 141 2.77 -3.45 7.62
CA VAL A 141 3.38 -3.35 6.28
C VAL A 141 2.50 -2.55 5.33
N GLY A 142 1.20 -2.85 5.27
CA GLY A 142 0.26 -2.14 4.40
C GLY A 142 0.08 -0.68 4.80
N ALA A 143 0.06 -0.39 6.10
CA ALA A 143 0.03 0.98 6.61
C ALA A 143 1.31 1.74 6.27
N THR A 144 2.47 1.11 6.45
CA THR A 144 3.77 1.71 6.09
C THR A 144 3.81 2.09 4.62
N ASP A 145 3.34 1.21 3.74
CA ASP A 145 3.32 1.50 2.30
C ASP A 145 2.43 2.71 1.99
N ARG A 146 1.22 2.73 2.53
CA ARG A 146 0.24 3.79 2.27
C ARG A 146 0.67 5.15 2.83
N LEU A 147 1.19 5.18 4.07
CA LEU A 147 1.68 6.40 4.72
C LEU A 147 2.92 6.96 4.01
N LEU A 148 3.86 6.09 3.60
CA LEU A 148 5.02 6.50 2.81
C LEU A 148 4.61 7.04 1.44
N LEU A 149 3.57 6.52 0.80
CA LEU A 149 3.10 6.99 -0.50
C LEU A 149 2.36 8.33 -0.39
N SER A 150 1.54 8.51 0.64
CA SER A 150 0.80 9.76 0.88
C SER A 150 1.64 10.87 1.52
N GLY A 151 2.75 10.53 2.18
CA GLY A 151 3.62 11.49 2.86
C GLY A 151 3.22 11.76 4.30
N ASP A 152 2.44 10.85 4.87
CA ASP A 152 1.99 10.92 6.25
C ASP A 152 3.03 10.37 7.23
N ASP A 153 2.88 10.77 8.49
CA ASP A 153 3.78 10.39 9.57
C ASP A 153 3.68 8.90 9.94
N LEU A 154 4.82 8.23 9.97
CA LEU A 154 4.98 6.83 10.39
C LEU A 154 5.19 6.69 11.90
N ALA A 155 5.57 7.76 12.61
CA ALA A 155 5.89 7.71 14.04
C ALA A 155 4.80 7.04 14.89
N PRO A 156 3.48 7.23 14.65
CA PRO A 156 2.45 6.61 15.47
C PRO A 156 2.38 5.08 15.38
N ILE A 157 2.93 4.48 14.32
CA ILE A 157 2.92 3.03 14.07
C ILE A 157 4.31 2.38 14.26
N ARG A 158 5.34 3.19 14.50
CA ARG A 158 6.70 2.69 14.78
C ARG A 158 6.68 1.95 16.12
N ASP A 159 7.13 0.71 16.11
CA ASP A 159 7.14 -0.20 17.27
C ASP A 159 5.76 -0.39 17.93
N TRP A 160 4.69 -0.05 17.22
CA TRP A 160 3.32 -0.20 17.71
C TRP A 160 2.81 -1.60 17.41
N THR A 161 2.26 -2.25 18.45
CA THR A 161 1.59 -3.54 18.31
C THR A 161 0.09 -3.31 18.37
N ALA A 162 -0.62 -3.75 17.33
CA ALA A 162 -2.07 -3.67 17.28
C ALA A 162 -2.69 -4.44 18.46
N PRO A 163 -3.51 -3.79 19.30
CA PRO A 163 -4.22 -4.48 20.37
C PRO A 163 -5.27 -5.43 19.78
N LYS A 164 -5.58 -6.52 20.47
CA LYS A 164 -6.71 -7.38 20.10
C LYS A 164 -8.00 -6.77 20.64
N LEU A 165 -9.05 -6.73 19.82
CA LEU A 165 -10.38 -6.29 20.26
C LEU A 165 -10.85 -7.14 21.47
N PRO A 166 -11.02 -6.55 22.67
CA PRO A 166 -11.32 -7.30 23.89
C PRO A 166 -12.82 -7.61 24.06
N ILE A 167 -13.56 -7.76 22.95
CA ILE A 167 -14.97 -8.18 22.95
C ILE A 167 -15.24 -9.13 21.78
N ASN A 168 -16.14 -10.09 22.00
CA ASN A 168 -16.56 -11.06 20.99
C ASN A 168 -18.09 -11.09 20.85
N GLY A 169 -18.61 -11.87 19.91
CA GLY A 169 -20.04 -11.93 19.63
C GLY A 169 -20.85 -12.50 20.79
N GLY A 170 -20.29 -13.42 21.58
CA GLY A 170 -20.94 -13.96 22.77
C GLY A 170 -21.24 -12.89 23.81
N ALA A 171 -20.32 -11.94 24.00
CA ALA A 171 -20.51 -10.81 24.89
C ALA A 171 -21.65 -9.87 24.45
N LEU A 172 -21.90 -9.76 23.14
CA LEU A 172 -23.04 -8.99 22.61
C LEU A 172 -24.37 -9.73 22.79
N VAL A 173 -24.37 -11.05 22.62
CA VAL A 173 -25.57 -11.87 22.88
C VAL A 173 -25.96 -11.83 24.35
N ALA A 174 -24.98 -11.84 25.27
CA ALA A 174 -25.23 -11.66 26.69
C ALA A 174 -25.84 -10.30 27.06
N ARG A 175 -25.65 -9.28 26.20
CA ARG A 175 -26.26 -7.95 26.31
C ARG A 175 -27.67 -7.87 25.69
N GLY A 176 -28.21 -8.98 25.21
CA GLY A 176 -29.58 -9.07 24.69
C GLY A 176 -29.69 -9.01 23.17
N LEU A 177 -28.59 -8.90 22.41
CA LEU A 177 -28.66 -9.02 20.95
C LEU A 177 -29.01 -10.44 20.53
N ARG A 178 -29.95 -10.56 19.58
CA ARG A 178 -30.30 -11.85 18.96
C ARG A 178 -29.12 -12.35 18.14
N LYS A 179 -28.79 -13.64 18.30
CA LYS A 179 -27.76 -14.29 17.47
C LYS A 179 -28.13 -14.17 16.00
N GLY A 180 -27.15 -13.79 15.17
CA GLY A 180 -27.35 -13.64 13.73
C GLY A 180 -26.44 -12.57 13.12
N PRO A 181 -26.71 -12.15 11.88
CA PRO A 181 -25.96 -11.11 11.16
C PRO A 181 -25.82 -9.80 11.95
N ASP A 182 -26.82 -9.46 12.76
CA ASP A 182 -26.84 -8.25 13.60
C ASP A 182 -25.69 -8.21 14.62
N VAL A 183 -25.28 -9.37 15.16
CA VAL A 183 -24.14 -9.46 16.08
C VAL A 183 -22.84 -9.10 15.36
N ALA A 184 -22.64 -9.61 14.15
CA ALA A 184 -21.44 -9.30 13.37
C ALA A 184 -21.42 -7.83 12.92
N ALA A 185 -22.58 -7.29 12.54
CA ALA A 185 -22.71 -5.87 12.20
C ALA A 185 -22.43 -4.97 13.42
N MET A 186 -22.97 -5.31 14.60
CA MET A 186 -22.74 -4.56 15.82
C MET A 186 -21.26 -4.64 16.27
N LEU A 187 -20.63 -5.82 16.19
CA LEU A 187 -19.20 -5.98 16.46
C LEU A 187 -18.35 -5.02 15.62
N ARG A 188 -18.64 -4.89 14.32
CA ARG A 188 -17.92 -3.95 13.43
C ARG A 188 -18.13 -2.49 13.81
N ARG A 189 -19.35 -2.12 14.23
CA ARG A 189 -19.65 -0.75 14.72
C ARG A 189 -18.87 -0.45 16.01
N ILE A 190 -18.89 -1.36 16.96
CA ILE A 190 -18.15 -1.25 18.23
C ILE A 190 -16.65 -1.16 17.97
N GLU A 191 -16.11 -2.03 17.12
CA GLU A 191 -14.70 -2.00 16.73
C GLU A 191 -14.30 -0.67 16.08
N THR A 192 -15.16 -0.11 15.22
CA THR A 192 -14.91 1.19 14.59
C THR A 192 -14.91 2.32 15.62
N GLN A 193 -15.85 2.33 16.57
CA GLN A 193 -15.87 3.32 17.65
C GLN A 193 -14.65 3.16 18.60
N TRP A 194 -14.27 1.92 18.89
CA TRP A 194 -13.10 1.60 19.72
C TRP A 194 -11.80 2.10 19.07
N ILE A 195 -11.65 1.94 17.76
CA ILE A 195 -10.54 2.50 16.99
C ILE A 195 -10.58 4.03 17.03
N ALA A 196 -11.75 4.64 16.81
CA ALA A 196 -11.91 6.09 16.82
C ALA A 196 -11.58 6.74 18.18
N GLU A 197 -11.83 6.03 19.29
CA GLU A 197 -11.43 6.46 20.64
C GLU A 197 -9.97 6.13 20.99
N GLY A 198 -9.18 5.62 20.05
CA GLY A 198 -7.75 5.38 20.25
C GLY A 198 -7.43 4.11 21.02
N PHE A 199 -8.22 3.04 20.82
CA PHE A 199 -8.05 1.73 21.44
C PHE A 199 -8.11 1.74 22.98
N PRO A 200 -9.19 2.28 23.58
CA PRO A 200 -9.31 2.34 25.03
C PRO A 200 -9.45 0.94 25.65
N ASP A 201 -9.36 0.88 26.98
CA ASP A 201 -9.41 -0.39 27.73
C ASP A 201 -10.76 -1.12 27.65
N ALA A 202 -10.81 -2.32 28.22
CA ALA A 202 -12.00 -3.16 28.22
C ALA A 202 -13.18 -2.54 28.99
N THR A 203 -12.92 -1.72 30.01
CA THR A 203 -13.97 -1.03 30.78
C THR A 203 -14.68 -0.02 29.88
N ARG A 204 -13.92 0.86 29.21
CA ARG A 204 -14.48 1.82 28.27
C ARG A 204 -15.15 1.13 27.08
N LEU A 205 -14.55 0.05 26.56
CA LEU A 205 -15.15 -0.74 25.48
C LEU A 205 -16.49 -1.36 25.88
N SER A 206 -16.62 -1.85 27.12
CA SER A 206 -17.91 -2.35 27.63
C SER A 206 -18.97 -1.26 27.60
N THR A 207 -18.63 -0.04 28.03
CA THR A 207 -19.56 1.11 27.98
C THR A 207 -20.01 1.42 26.55
N ILE A 208 -19.08 1.40 25.58
CA ILE A 208 -19.41 1.57 24.15
C ILE A 208 -20.39 0.48 23.69
N ALA A 209 -20.11 -0.78 24.04
CA ALA A 209 -20.94 -1.92 23.65
C ALA A 209 -22.34 -1.85 24.27
N ASP A 210 -22.45 -1.50 25.55
CA ASP A 210 -23.72 -1.38 26.26
C ASP A 210 -24.60 -0.28 25.63
N ALA A 211 -24.02 0.89 25.35
CA ALA A 211 -24.72 2.01 24.72
C ALA A 211 -25.22 1.66 23.32
N MET A 212 -24.37 1.07 22.46
CA MET A 212 -24.75 0.72 21.10
C MET A 212 -25.78 -0.41 21.02
N VAL A 213 -25.71 -1.40 21.93
CA VAL A 213 -26.71 -2.46 22.02
C VAL A 213 -28.06 -1.90 22.49
N ALA A 214 -28.07 -1.04 23.51
CA ALA A 214 -29.29 -0.40 23.98
C ALA A 214 -29.96 0.42 22.86
N GLU A 215 -29.18 1.22 22.12
CA GLU A 215 -29.67 1.97 20.95
C GLU A 215 -30.34 1.04 19.93
N ALA A 216 -29.69 -0.06 19.55
CA ALA A 216 -30.23 -1.00 18.58
C ALA A 216 -31.52 -1.70 19.03
N LEU A 217 -31.66 -2.01 20.32
CA LEU A 217 -32.87 -2.61 20.88
C LEU A 217 -34.04 -1.61 20.90
N THR A 218 -33.77 -0.34 21.22
CA THR A 218 -34.80 0.71 21.21
C THR A 218 -35.26 1.09 19.80
N GLY A 219 -34.36 1.11 18.81
CA GLY A 219 -34.72 1.41 17.42
C GLY A 219 -35.34 0.26 16.63
N SER A 220 -35.41 -0.95 17.20
CA SER A 220 -36.07 -2.12 16.61
C SER A 220 -37.48 -2.37 17.16
N SER A 221 -37.95 -1.51 18.07
CA SER A 221 -39.30 -1.54 18.68
C SER A 221 -40.23 -0.55 17.97
#